data_AF-A0A7Z9WIB2-F1
#
_entry.id   AF-A0A7Z9WIB2-F1
#
_cell.length_a   1.000
_cell.length_b   1.000
_cell.length_c   1.000
_cell.angle_alpha   90.00
_cell.angle_beta   90.00
_cell.angle_gamma   90.00
#
_symmetry.space_group_name_H-M   'P 1'
#
loop_
_entity.id
_entity.type
_entity.pdbx_description
1 polymer ?
#
loop_
_entity_poly.entity_id
_entity_poly.type
_entity_poly.pdbx_seq_one_letter_code
_entity_poly.pdbx_strand_id
1 'polypeptide(L)' 'MDTVRLNITLPEELAQQLDKLVGPRKKSRFITETLRQRIEKIQNEEVQKLLEEGYKARKEEGLAMAKEFEPIDLEGWDEY' A
#
# COMPACT_ATOMS: atom_id res chain seq x y z
N MET A 1 -1.98 22.88 -9.05
CA MET A 1 -0.95 21.83 -8.89
C MET A 1 0.29 22.34 -9.58
N ASP A 2 1.32 22.63 -8.82
CA ASP A 2 2.59 23.07 -9.40
C ASP A 2 3.29 21.87 -10.03
N THR A 3 3.79 22.07 -11.25
CA THR A 3 4.45 21.02 -12.02
C THR A 3 5.95 21.26 -12.04
N VAL A 4 6.73 20.25 -11.66
CA VAL A 4 8.19 20.28 -11.77
C VAL A 4 8.61 19.57 -13.05
N ARG A 5 9.45 20.21 -13.87
CA ARG A 5 10.02 19.58 -15.07
C ARG A 5 11.17 18.66 -14.65
N LEU A 6 11.05 17.37 -14.96
CA LEU A 6 12.08 16.37 -14.71
C LEU A 6 12.67 15.90 -16.04
N ASN A 7 14.00 15.82 -16.14
CA ASN A 7 14.68 15.17 -17.25
C ASN A 7 15.07 13.76 -16.81
N ILE A 8 14.56 12.74 -17.50
CA ILE A 8 14.78 11.33 -17.16
C ILE A 8 15.24 10.55 -18.37
N THR A 9 16.11 9.58 -18.14
CA THR A 9 16.58 8.65 -19.17
C THR A 9 15.72 7.39 -19.11
N LEU A 10 15.12 7.02 -20.23
CA LEU A 10 14.41 5.75 -20.39
C LEU A 10 15.10 4.90 -21.46
N PRO A 11 15.08 3.56 -21.32
CA PRO A 11 15.41 2.67 -22.42
C PRO A 11 14.57 2.99 -23.65
N GLU A 12 15.20 2.94 -24.83
CA GLU A 12 14.54 3.28 -26.09
C GLU A 12 13.28 2.45 -26.33
N GLU A 13 13.36 1.14 -26.07
CA GLU A 13 12.24 0.22 -26.22
C GLU A 13 11.03 0.65 -25.36
N LEU A 14 11.29 1.04 -24.10
CA LEU A 14 10.24 1.47 -23.17
C LEU A 14 9.62 2.81 -23.62
N ALA A 15 10.43 3.73 -24.14
CA ALA A 15 9.93 4.97 -24.72
C ALA A 15 9.03 4.71 -25.95
N GLN A 16 9.42 3.78 -26.82
CA GLN A 16 8.60 3.39 -27.97
C GLN A 16 7.29 2.71 -27.55
N GLN A 17 7.32 1.84 -26.54
CA GLN A 17 6.12 1.20 -25.99
C GLN A 17 5.18 2.24 -25.36
N LEU A 18 5.71 3.18 -24.59
CA LEU A 18 4.94 4.29 -24.02
C LEU A 18 4.28 5.13 -25.11
N ASP A 19 5.01 5.41 -26.20
CA ASP A 19 4.50 6.19 -27.32
C ASP A 19 3.34 5.49 -28.04
N LYS A 20 3.47 4.19 -28.27
CA LYS A 20 2.41 3.35 -28.86
C LYS A 20 1.18 3.25 -27.95
N LEU A 21 1.37 3.14 -26.64
CA LEU A 21 0.30 2.93 -25.68
C LEU A 21 -0.57 4.17 -25.47
N VAL A 22 0.06 5.34 -25.30
CA VAL A 22 -0.64 6.53 -24.80
C VAL A 22 -0.84 7.60 -25.89
N GLY A 23 -0.06 7.54 -26.97
CA GLY A 23 -0.07 8.52 -28.04
C GLY A 23 0.51 9.89 -27.65
N PRO A 24 0.49 10.87 -28.58
CA PRO A 24 1.09 12.18 -28.36
C PRO A 24 0.38 12.97 -27.25
N ARG A 25 1.14 13.79 -26.52
CA ARG A 25 0.70 14.69 -25.43
C ARG A 25 0.13 14.05 -24.15
N LYS A 26 -0.05 12.73 -24.09
CA LYS A 26 -0.57 12.04 -22.89
C LYS A 26 0.50 11.37 -22.03
N LYS A 27 1.77 11.35 -22.48
CA LYS A 27 2.89 10.70 -21.77
C LYS A 27 3.08 11.19 -20.34
N SER A 28 3.09 12.51 -20.14
CA SER A 28 3.28 13.10 -18.81
C SER A 28 2.16 12.68 -17.86
N ARG A 29 0.89 12.73 -18.29
CA ARG A 29 -0.23 12.27 -17.48
C ARG A 29 -0.09 10.78 -17.13
N PHE A 30 0.22 9.94 -18.10
CA PHE A 30 0.39 8.51 -17.86
C PHE A 30 1.51 8.24 -16.85
N ILE A 31 2.69 8.84 -17.05
CA ILE A 31 3.82 8.71 -16.11
C ILE A 31 3.41 9.17 -14.71
N THR A 32 2.73 10.31 -14.58
CA THR A 32 2.26 10.82 -13.28
C THR A 32 1.31 9.84 -12.58
N GLU A 33 0.32 9.29 -13.30
CA GLU A 33 -0.62 8.31 -12.72
C GLU A 33 0.09 7.02 -12.32
N THR A 34 0.98 6.50 -13.18
CA THR A 34 1.75 5.27 -12.89
C THR A 34 2.67 5.47 -11.69
N LEU A 35 3.36 6.61 -11.60
CA LEU A 35 4.19 6.93 -10.44
C LEU A 35 3.36 7.03 -9.17
N ARG A 36 2.20 7.69 -9.20
CA ARG A 36 1.31 7.78 -8.05
C ARG A 36 0.89 6.39 -7.55
N GLN A 37 0.39 5.55 -8.45
CA GLN A 37 -0.03 4.19 -8.12
C GLN A 37 1.14 3.34 -7.58
N ARG A 38 2.33 3.48 -8.17
CA ARG A 38 3.50 2.72 -7.72
C ARG A 38 3.98 3.17 -6.33
N ILE A 39 3.99 4.48 -6.06
CA ILE A 39 4.37 5.03 -4.76
C ILE A 39 3.37 4.57 -3.69
N GLU A 40 2.08 4.70 -3.94
CA GLU A 40 1.03 4.27 -3.02
C GLU A 40 1.14 2.77 -2.71
N LYS A 41 1.38 1.94 -3.73
CA LYS A 41 1.61 0.50 -3.55
C LYS A 41 2.82 0.22 -2.65
N ILE A 42 3.96 0.89 -2.89
CA ILE A 42 5.17 0.69 -2.07
C ILE A 42 4.91 1.09 -0.62
N GLN A 43 4.26 2.23 -0.39
CA GLN A 43 3.92 2.70 0.96
C GLN A 43 2.98 1.72 1.68
N ASN A 44 1.96 1.20 0.98
CA ASN A 44 1.06 0.20 1.55
C ASN A 44 1.78 -1.10 1.88
N GLU A 45 2.67 -1.59 0.99
CA GLU A 45 3.49 -2.78 1.24
C GLU A 45 4.38 -2.59 2.49
N GLU A 46 4.97 -1.41 2.67
CA GLU A 46 5.78 -1.09 3.84
C GLU A 46 4.95 -1.07 5.13
N VAL A 47 3.77 -0.42 5.11
CA VAL A 47 2.85 -0.40 6.25
C VAL A 47 2.40 -1.81 6.63
N GLN A 48 2.04 -2.66 5.66
CA GLN A 48 1.64 -4.04 5.93
C GLN A 48 2.76 -4.85 6.59
N LYS A 49 4.00 -4.66 6.13
CA LYS A 49 5.17 -5.31 6.73
C LYS A 49 5.38 -4.86 8.18
N LEU A 50 5.29 -3.57 8.45
CA LEU A 50 5.41 -3.02 9.81
C LEU A 50 4.29 -3.52 10.74
N LEU A 51 3.05 -3.63 10.22
CA LEU A 51 1.94 -4.21 10.96
C LEU A 51 2.20 -5.67 11.30
N GLU A 52 2.63 -6.47 10.33
CA GLU A 52 2.96 -7.89 10.54
C GLU A 52 4.05 -8.06 11.61
N GLU A 53 5.12 -7.27 11.54
CA GLU A 53 6.19 -7.27 12.54
C GLU A 53 5.67 -6.85 13.91
N GLY A 54 4.85 -5.80 13.99
CA GLY A 54 4.23 -5.33 15.22
C GLY A 54 3.32 -6.37 15.88
N TYR A 55 2.47 -7.05 15.09
CA TYR A 55 1.60 -8.12 15.58
C TYR A 55 2.40 -9.32 16.08
N LYS A 56 3.47 -9.71 15.37
CA LYS A 56 4.35 -10.80 15.83
C LYS A 56 5.06 -10.44 17.12
N ALA A 57 5.59 -9.21 17.23
CA ALA A 57 6.30 -8.73 18.41
C ALA A 57 5.40 -8.65 19.64
N ARG A 58 4.13 -8.25 19.48
CA ARG A 58 3.16 -8.11 20.58
C ARG A 58 2.23 -9.32 20.74
N LYS A 59 2.57 -10.46 20.14
CA LYS A 59 1.73 -11.66 20.18
C LYS A 59 1.37 -12.08 21.61
N GLU A 60 2.35 -12.13 22.50
CA GLU A 60 2.14 -12.60 23.88
C GLU A 60 1.26 -11.64 24.68
N GLU A 61 1.52 -10.34 24.57
CA GLU A 61 0.69 -9.27 25.16
C GLU A 61 -0.76 -9.37 24.65
N GLY A 62 -0.95 -9.48 23.34
CA GLY A 62 -2.28 -9.61 22.74
C GLY A 62 -3.02 -10.87 23.19
N LEU A 63 -2.32 -12.00 23.32
CA LEU A 63 -2.91 -13.24 23.86
C LEU A 63 -3.26 -13.13 25.34
N ALA A 64 -2.44 -12.43 26.13
CA ALA A 64 -2.72 -12.20 27.54
C ALA A 64 -3.97 -11.34 27.72
N MET A 65 -4.07 -10.25 26.96
CA MET A 65 -5.28 -9.40 26.93
C MET A 65 -6.51 -10.20 26.50
N ALA A 66 -6.43 -10.96 25.40
CA ALA A 66 -7.58 -11.74 24.94
C ALA A 66 -8.13 -12.70 26.02
N LYS A 67 -7.26 -13.35 26.79
CA LYS A 67 -7.66 -14.22 27.91
C LYS A 67 -8.29 -13.45 29.08
N GLU A 68 -7.82 -12.23 29.33
CA GLU A 68 -8.37 -11.38 30.39
C GLU A 68 -9.83 -10.98 30.10
N PHE A 69 -10.15 -10.71 28.82
CA PHE A 69 -11.48 -10.30 28.39
C PHE A 69 -12.42 -11.46 28.02
N GLU A 70 -11.91 -12.69 27.86
CA GLU A 70 -12.67 -13.90 27.51
C GLU A 70 -13.97 -14.10 28.34
N PRO A 71 -14.01 -13.87 29.66
CA PRO A 71 -15.24 -14.02 30.44
C PRO A 71 -16.34 -13.00 30.07
N ILE A 72 -15.96 -11.79 29.67
CA ILE A 72 -16.89 -10.72 29.27
C ILE A 72 -17.38 -10.96 27.85
N ASP A 73 -16.51 -11.46 26.96
CA ASP A 73 -16.87 -11.75 25.57
C ASP A 73 -17.97 -12.81 25.44
N LEU A 74 -18.05 -13.73 26.41
CA LEU A 74 -19.03 -14.83 26.46
C LEU A 74 -20.27 -14.51 27.31
N GLU A 75 -20.30 -13.38 28.01
CA GLU A 75 -21.42 -12.99 28.87
C GLU A 75 -22.70 -12.79 28.03
N GLY A 76 -23.78 -13.52 28.34
CA GLY A 76 -25.08 -13.41 27.67
C GLY A 76 -25.23 -14.24 26.39
N TRP A 77 -24.23 -15.05 26.03
CA TRP A 77 -24.30 -15.98 24.89
C TRP A 77 -25.11 -17.25 25.18
N ASP A 78 -25.30 -17.55 26.46
CA ASP A 78 -26.01 -18.69 27.03
C ASP A 78 -27.51 -18.42 27.31
N GLU A 79 -28.00 -17.21 27.01
CA GLU A 79 -29.40 -16.78 27.20
C GLU A 79 -30.31 -16.99 25.97
N TYR A 80 -29.85 -17.67 24.91
CA TYR A 80 -30.60 -17.89 23.65
C TYR A 80 -30.90 -19.36 23.31
#